data_AF-A0A7W1PQ35-F1
#
_entry.id   AF-A0A7W1PQ35-F1
#
_cell.length_a   1.000
_cell.length_b   1.000
_cell.length_c   1.000
_cell.angle_alpha   90.00
_cell.angle_beta   90.00
_cell.angle_gamma   90.00
#
_symmetry.space_group_name_H-M   'P 1'
#
loop_
_entity.id
_entity.type
_entity.pdbx_description
1 polymer ?
#
loop_
_entity_poly.entity_id
_entity_poly.type
_entity_poly.pdbx_seq_one_letter_code
_entity_poly.pdbx_strand_id
1 'polypeptide(L)' 'VRGTDAMASVAPDLTHLASRQTLGAGTIPNTRGYLGGWIANPQAIKPGNRMPAMPMDGPDLQALLAYLETLR' A
#
# COMPACT_ATOMS: atom_id res chain seq x y z
N VAL A 1 11.85 3.85 -7.76
CA VAL A 1 12.01 2.41 -8.03
C VAL A 1 10.95 2.02 -9.05
N ARG A 2 11.34 1.60 -10.26
CA ARG A 2 10.41 0.89 -11.16
C ARG A 2 9.99 -0.37 -10.41
N GLY A 3 8.70 -0.70 -10.34
CA GLY A 3 8.24 -1.96 -9.72
C GLY A 3 9.13 -3.15 -10.12
N THR A 4 9.23 -4.15 -9.24
CA THR A 4 10.02 -5.36 -9.51
C THR A 4 9.58 -6.05 -10.81
N ASP A 5 10.45 -6.82 -11.46
CA ASP A 5 10.15 -7.63 -12.66
C ASP A 5 9.01 -8.66 -12.47
N ALA A 6 8.43 -8.75 -11.27
CA ALA A 6 7.15 -9.41 -11.06
C ALA A 6 6.08 -8.72 -11.92
N MET A 7 5.72 -9.34 -13.05
CA MET A 7 4.51 -9.04 -13.81
C MET A 7 3.28 -9.45 -12.99
N ALA A 8 3.04 -8.78 -11.87
CA ALA A 8 1.84 -8.98 -11.08
C ALA A 8 0.67 -8.32 -11.81
N SER A 9 0.03 -9.04 -12.74
CA SER A 9 -1.25 -8.60 -13.34
C SER A 9 -2.38 -8.47 -12.30
N VAL A 10 -2.15 -8.98 -11.09
CA VAL A 10 -3.08 -9.00 -9.96
C VAL A 10 -2.96 -7.76 -9.08
N ALA A 11 -1.81 -7.06 -9.09
CA ALA A 11 -1.53 -5.94 -8.19
C ALA A 11 -1.29 -4.63 -8.95
N PRO A 12 -1.63 -3.47 -8.37
CA PRO A 12 -1.37 -2.19 -9.01
C PRO A 12 0.14 -1.88 -9.04
N ASP A 13 0.59 -1.15 -10.05
CA ASP A 13 1.91 -0.52 -10.04
C ASP A 13 2.05 0.36 -8.78
N LEU A 14 3.21 0.36 -8.14
CA LEU A 14 3.51 1.17 -6.96
C LEU A 14 4.61 2.21 -7.22
N THR A 15 5.16 2.27 -8.43
CA THR A 15 6.28 3.16 -8.82
C THR A 15 6.04 4.62 -8.42
N HIS A 16 4.80 5.09 -8.55
CA HIS A 16 4.36 6.45 -8.24
C HIS A 16 3.35 6.50 -7.09
N LEU A 17 3.41 5.55 -6.15
CA LEU A 17 2.44 5.46 -5.05
C LEU A 17 2.33 6.75 -4.25
N ALA A 18 3.45 7.39 -3.90
CA ALA A 18 3.48 8.61 -3.09
C ALA A 18 2.87 9.82 -3.81
N SER A 19 2.81 9.80 -5.15
CA SER A 19 2.19 10.85 -5.96
C SER A 19 0.67 10.68 -6.10
N ARG A 20 0.10 9.54 -5.67
CA ARG A 20 -1.35 9.29 -5.74
C ARG A 20 -2.10 10.05 -4.66
N GLN A 21 -3.29 10.53 -5.00
CA GLN A 21 -4.19 11.16 -4.02
C GLN A 21 -4.92 10.14 -3.14
N THR A 22 -5.19 8.93 -3.67
CA THR A 22 -6.03 7.92 -3.01
C THR A 22 -5.45 6.51 -3.12
N LEU A 23 -5.90 5.63 -2.22
CA LEU A 23 -5.57 4.20 -2.17
C LEU A 23 -6.82 3.34 -2.38
N GLY A 24 -6.62 2.04 -2.62
CA GLY A 24 -7.72 1.07 -2.71
C GLY A 24 -8.66 1.29 -3.92
N ALA A 25 -8.18 1.90 -5.01
CA ALA A 25 -8.98 2.39 -6.14
C ALA A 25 -9.99 3.47 -5.73
N GLY A 26 -9.51 4.51 -5.02
CA GLY A 26 -10.32 5.67 -4.63
C GLY A 26 -11.05 5.55 -3.30
N THR A 27 -10.80 4.50 -2.51
CA THR A 27 -11.56 4.22 -1.28
C THR A 27 -11.15 5.11 -0.10
N ILE A 28 -9.85 5.41 0.05
CA ILE A 28 -9.33 6.22 1.16
C ILE A 28 -8.27 7.21 0.66
N PRO A 29 -8.03 8.33 1.38
CA PRO A 29 -6.92 9.22 1.10
C PRO A 29 -5.56 8.51 1.22
N ASN A 30 -4.59 8.89 0.41
CA ASN A 30 -3.22 8.40 0.52
C ASN A 30 -2.42 9.21 1.54
N THR A 31 -2.68 8.98 2.82
CA THR A 31 -1.86 9.52 3.92
C THR A 31 -1.17 8.38 4.65
N ARG A 32 -0.08 8.68 5.37
CA ARG A 32 0.71 7.68 6.09
C ARG A 32 -0.13 6.76 6.99
N GLY A 33 -1.06 7.33 7.76
CA GLY A 33 -1.94 6.57 8.64
C GLY A 33 -2.88 5.63 7.88
N TYR A 34 -3.51 6.12 6.81
CA TYR A 34 -4.38 5.31 5.96
C TYR A 34 -3.61 4.22 5.20
N LEU A 35 -2.39 4.52 4.74
CA LEU A 35 -1.52 3.53 4.09
C LEU A 35 -1.10 2.42 5.06
N GLY A 36 -0.75 2.77 6.31
CA GLY A 36 -0.45 1.79 7.35
C GLY A 36 -1.65 0.89 7.68
N GLY A 37 -2.83 1.48 7.84
CA GLY A 37 -4.07 0.72 8.05
C GLY A 37 -4.42 -0.19 6.87
N TRP A 38 -4.20 0.28 5.63
CA TRP A 38 -4.40 -0.50 4.41
C TRP A 38 -3.47 -1.71 4.35
N ILE A 39 -2.20 -1.58 4.73
CA ILE A 39 -1.25 -2.69 4.74
C ILE A 39 -1.58 -3.70 5.85
N ALA A 40 -1.92 -3.21 7.04
CA ALA A 40 -2.16 -4.05 8.21
C ALA A 40 -3.48 -4.83 8.12
N ASN A 41 -4.57 -4.20 7.64
CA ASN A 41 -5.88 -4.83 7.54
C ASN A 41 -6.72 -4.24 6.38
N PRO A 42 -6.42 -4.61 5.12
CA PRO A 42 -7.13 -4.08 3.96
C PRO A 42 -8.59 -4.53 3.91
N GLN A 43 -8.94 -5.69 4.48
CA GLN A 43 -10.32 -6.19 4.50
C GLN A 43 -11.24 -5.35 5.39
N ALA A 44 -10.72 -4.76 6.48
CA ALA A 44 -11.50 -3.85 7.32
C ALA A 44 -11.83 -2.53 6.61
N ILE A 45 -11.05 -2.15 5.59
CA ILE A 45 -11.25 -0.91 4.82
C ILE A 45 -12.09 -1.16 3.57
N LYS A 46 -11.78 -2.22 2.81
CA LYS A 46 -12.48 -2.58 1.58
C LYS A 46 -12.74 -4.09 1.55
N PRO A 47 -13.83 -4.58 2.14
CA PRO A 47 -14.16 -6.01 2.12
C PRO A 47 -14.19 -6.58 0.71
N GLY A 48 -13.64 -7.79 0.54
CA GLY A 48 -13.62 -8.50 -0.75
C GLY A 48 -12.50 -8.09 -1.70
N ASN A 49 -11.60 -7.18 -1.30
CA ASN A 49 -10.38 -6.91 -2.04
C ASN A 49 -9.43 -8.14 -2.00
N ARG A 50 -8.46 -8.21 -2.92
CA ARG A 50 -7.55 -9.37 -3.04
C ARG A 50 -6.21 -9.19 -2.31
N MET A 51 -5.99 -8.07 -1.64
CA MET A 51 -4.80 -7.85 -0.84
C MET A 51 -4.95 -8.60 0.49
N PRO A 52 -4.00 -9.49 0.85
CA PRO A 52 -3.99 -10.11 2.17
C PRO A 52 -3.55 -9.11 3.24
N ALA A 53 -3.93 -9.36 4.49
CA ALA A 53 -3.30 -8.69 5.62
C ALA A 53 -1.83 -9.12 5.70
N MET A 54 -0.92 -8.16 5.89
CA MET A 54 0.50 -8.42 6.00
C MET A 54 0.90 -8.31 7.48
N PRO A 55 1.00 -9.42 8.24
CA PRO A 55 1.44 -9.37 9.62
C PRO A 55 2.90 -8.93 9.66
N MET A 56 3.15 -7.80 10.29
CA MET A 56 4.48 -7.22 10.49
C MET A 56 4.49 -6.52 11.85
N ASP A 57 5.67 -6.42 12.44
CA ASP A 57 5.83 -5.66 13.67
C ASP A 57 5.83 -4.13 13.38
N GLY A 58 5.77 -3.34 14.45
CA GLY A 58 5.73 -1.89 14.35
C GLY A 58 6.93 -1.31 13.58
N PRO A 59 8.18 -1.65 13.94
CA PRO A 59 9.38 -1.17 13.24
C PRO A 59 9.39 -1.47 11.74
N ASP A 60 9.08 -2.70 11.33
CA ASP A 60 9.07 -3.09 9.92
C ASP A 60 8.00 -2.33 9.14
N LEU A 61 6.81 -2.15 9.73
CA LEU A 61 5.76 -1.32 9.13
C LEU A 61 6.22 0.13 8.94
N GLN A 62 6.89 0.71 9.94
CA GLN A 62 7.38 2.09 9.84
C GLN A 62 8.44 2.24 8.75
N ALA A 63 9.36 1.27 8.65
CA ALA A 63 10.40 1.23 7.61
C ALA A 63 9.79 1.08 6.21
N LEU A 64 8.81 0.19 6.05
CA LEU A 64 8.08 0.01 4.80
C LEU A 64 7.35 1.29 4.39
N LEU A 65 6.62 1.93 5.30
CA LEU A 65 5.92 3.18 5.01
C LEU A 65 6.89 4.28 4.58
N ALA A 66 8.04 4.40 5.25
CA ALA A 66 9.07 5.37 4.87
C ALA A 66 9.60 5.10 3.45
N TYR A 67 9.83 3.84 3.09
CA TYR A 67 10.23 3.49 1.72
C TYR A 67 9.13 3.83 0.70
N LEU A 68 7.88 3.48 0.97
CA LEU A 68 6.74 3.73 0.07
C LEU A 68 6.50 5.24 -0.18
N GLU A 69 6.78 6.09 0.80
CA GLU A 69 6.72 7.56 0.67
C GLU A 69 7.77 8.14 -0.30
N THR A 70 8.83 7.37 -0.63
CA THR A 70 9.84 7.77 -1.62
C THR A 70 9.43 7.47 -3.07
N LEU A 71 8.38 6.68 -3.28
CA LEU A 71 7.96 6.20 -4.60
C LEU A 71 7.09 7.23 -5.33
N ARG A 72 7.72 8.26 -5.89
CA ARG A 72 7.05 9.37 -6.60
C ARG A 72 6.91 9.17 -8.08
#